data_AF-A0A091CEA4-F1
#
_entry.id   AF-A0A091CEA4-F1
#
_cell.length_a   1.000
_cell.length_b   1.000
_cell.length_c   1.000
_cell.angle_alpha   90.00
_cell.angle_beta   90.00
_cell.angle_gamma   90.00
#
_symmetry.space_group_name_H-M   'P 1'
#
loop_
_entity.id
_entity.type
_entity.pdbx_description
1 polymer ?
#
loop_
_entity_poly.entity_id
_entity_poly.type
_entity_poly.pdbx_seq_one_letter_code
_entity_poly.pdbx_strand_id
1 'polypeptide(L)'
;MPEEWYIIGKIAAVFFRNPNNFYKVLLVKISETNMDYNDKEIVVTGSFGDIQEEELYRFFGEPVVHPKYGEQFKARAYQKEQPTSENGLIHYLSSDTFPGIGQKTAEKIVDLLGEGAIDKILDEPTVLEQISGLN
;
A
#
# COMPACT_ATOMS: atom_id res chain seq x y z
N MET A 1 -19.15 -4.50 -13.53
CA MET A 1 -18.97 -4.80 -12.09
C MET A 1 -19.27 -3.51 -11.35
N PRO A 2 -20.09 -3.46 -10.29
CA PRO A 2 -20.12 -2.25 -9.49
C PRO A 2 -18.70 -2.04 -8.92
N GLU A 3 -18.17 -0.83 -9.07
CA GLU A 3 -16.87 -0.47 -8.49
C GLU A 3 -16.98 -0.66 -6.96
N GLU A 4 -16.21 -1.59 -6.40
CA GLU A 4 -16.13 -1.77 -4.94
C GLU A 4 -15.41 -0.54 -4.37
N TRP A 5 -15.91 0.01 -3.25
CA TRP A 5 -15.22 1.14 -2.61
C TRP A 5 -13.86 0.69 -2.11
N TYR A 6 -12.86 1.55 -2.29
CA TYR A 6 -11.53 1.30 -1.79
C TYR A 6 -10.94 2.53 -1.12
N ILE A 7 -10.01 2.26 -0.20
CA ILE A 7 -9.14 3.27 0.42
C ILE A 7 -7.71 2.76 0.32
N ILE A 8 -6.84 3.55 -0.27
CA ILE A 8 -5.38 3.35 -0.19
C ILE A 8 -4.85 4.33 0.85
N GLY A 9 -4.06 3.83 1.79
CA GLY A 9 -3.46 4.71 2.77
C GLY A 9 -2.47 4.04 3.69
N LYS A 10 -1.70 4.87 4.40
CA LYS A 10 -0.72 4.42 5.38
C LYS A 10 -1.38 4.19 6.73
N ILE A 11 -1.02 3.11 7.40
CA ILE A 11 -1.47 2.85 8.77
C ILE A 11 -0.77 3.82 9.71
N ALA A 12 -1.51 4.80 10.22
CA ALA A 12 -1.00 5.81 11.12
C ALA A 12 -1.04 5.36 12.59
N ALA A 13 -2.03 4.54 12.96
CA ALA A 13 -2.13 3.97 14.31
C ALA A 13 -3.06 2.74 14.33
N VAL A 14 -2.89 1.89 15.33
CA VAL A 14 -3.86 0.84 15.65
C VAL A 14 -4.54 1.15 16.97
N PHE A 15 -5.78 1.63 16.92
CA PHE A 15 -6.57 2.01 18.10
C PHE A 15 -7.06 0.81 18.91
N PHE A 16 -7.31 -0.33 18.26
CA PHE A 16 -7.79 -1.52 18.95
C PHE A 16 -7.36 -2.79 18.23
N ARG A 17 -7.13 -3.86 19.00
CA ARG A 17 -6.84 -5.21 18.50
C ARG A 17 -7.57 -6.23 19.38
N ASN A 18 -8.34 -7.13 18.75
CA ASN A 18 -8.86 -8.32 19.39
C ASN A 18 -8.05 -9.54 18.90
N PRO A 19 -7.22 -10.16 19.76
CA PRO A 19 -6.37 -11.27 19.36
C PRO A 19 -7.15 -12.55 19.02
N ASN A 20 -8.41 -12.68 19.44
CA ASN A 20 -9.19 -13.91 19.26
C ASN A 20 -9.82 -14.04 17.87
N ASN A 21 -10.06 -12.93 17.18
CA ASN A 21 -10.74 -12.92 15.87
C ASN A 21 -10.12 -11.95 14.86
N PHE A 22 -8.90 -11.48 15.13
CA PHE A 22 -8.14 -10.55 14.30
C PHE A 22 -8.83 -9.21 14.05
N TYR A 23 -9.88 -8.88 14.80
CA TYR A 23 -10.57 -7.60 14.63
C TYR A 23 -9.67 -6.45 15.06
N LYS A 24 -9.44 -5.48 14.17
CA LYS A 24 -8.68 -4.27 14.50
C LYS A 24 -9.44 -3.02 14.10
N VAL A 25 -9.11 -1.93 14.79
CA VAL A 25 -9.53 -0.57 14.44
C VAL A 25 -8.26 0.21 14.13
N LEU A 26 -8.14 0.69 12.91
CA LEU A 26 -6.96 1.32 12.35
C LEU A 26 -7.28 2.80 12.06
N LEU A 27 -6.32 3.68 12.29
CA LEU A 27 -6.33 5.02 11.70
C LEU A 27 -5.48 4.96 10.42
N VAL A 28 -6.07 5.36 9.29
CA VAL A 28 -5.42 5.31 7.99
C VAL A 28 -5.33 6.70 7.41
N LYS A 29 -4.11 7.13 7.05
CA LYS A 29 -3.85 8.34 6.27
C LYS A 29 -4.14 8.07 4.81
N ILE A 30 -5.20 8.67 4.29
CA ILE A 30 -5.68 8.45 2.94
C ILE A 30 -4.67 9.03 1.95
N SER A 31 -4.27 8.19 1.01
CA SER A 31 -3.48 8.57 -0.17
C SER A 31 -4.36 8.63 -1.42
N GLU A 32 -5.31 7.68 -1.55
CA GLU A 32 -6.24 7.59 -2.67
C GLU A 32 -7.53 6.91 -2.22
N THR A 33 -8.67 7.33 -2.77
CA THR A 33 -9.98 6.71 -2.52
C THR A 33 -10.92 7.04 -3.67
N ASN A 34 -11.88 6.16 -3.95
CA ASN A 34 -13.00 6.42 -4.85
C ASN A 34 -14.28 6.85 -4.11
N MET A 35 -14.19 7.11 -2.81
CA MET A 35 -15.28 7.65 -2.00
C MET A 35 -15.30 9.18 -2.09
N ASP A 36 -16.49 9.77 -1.95
CA ASP A 36 -16.65 11.21 -1.70
C ASP A 36 -16.30 11.51 -0.24
N TYR A 37 -14.99 11.48 0.08
CA TYR A 37 -14.47 11.68 1.42
C TYR A 37 -13.31 12.68 1.40
N ASN A 38 -13.46 13.78 2.13
CA ASN A 38 -12.57 14.95 2.03
C ASN A 38 -11.52 15.03 3.15
N ASP A 39 -11.66 14.23 4.21
CA ASP A 39 -10.68 14.23 5.30
C ASP A 39 -9.42 13.45 4.90
N LYS A 40 -8.28 13.82 5.49
CA LYS A 40 -6.98 13.19 5.20
C LYS A 40 -6.78 11.84 5.88
N GLU A 41 -7.61 11.52 6.86
CA GLU A 41 -7.51 10.32 7.67
C GLU A 41 -8.90 9.73 7.88
N ILE A 42 -8.99 8.41 7.94
CA ILE A 42 -10.24 7.69 8.21
C ILE A 42 -9.99 6.51 9.13
N VAL A 43 -11.00 6.16 9.92
CA VAL A 43 -10.98 4.94 10.72
C VAL A 43 -11.37 3.76 9.84
N VAL A 44 -10.50 2.77 9.75
CA VAL A 44 -10.74 1.51 9.05
C VAL A 44 -10.95 0.38 10.06
N THR A 45 -12.04 -0.37 9.91
CA THR A 45 -12.39 -1.51 10.78
C THR A 45 -12.49 -2.79 9.97
N GLY A 46 -12.21 -3.93 10.57
CA GLY A 46 -12.22 -5.21 9.86
C GLY A 46 -11.42 -6.29 10.59
N SER A 47 -11.29 -7.45 9.95
CA SER A 47 -10.44 -8.54 10.41
C SER A 47 -9.13 -8.51 9.62
N PHE A 48 -8.01 -8.33 10.32
CA PHE A 48 -6.70 -8.18 9.71
C PHE A 48 -5.68 -9.07 10.40
N GLY A 49 -4.91 -9.82 9.61
CA GLY A 49 -3.69 -10.49 10.05
C GLY A 49 -2.61 -9.50 10.47
N ASP A 50 -1.33 -9.83 10.33
CA ASP A 50 -0.27 -8.89 10.67
C ASP A 50 -0.28 -7.69 9.71
N ILE A 51 -0.53 -6.52 10.28
CA ILE A 51 -0.48 -5.22 9.62
C ILE A 51 0.63 -4.44 10.29
N GLN A 52 1.44 -3.77 9.48
CA GLN A 52 2.55 -2.94 9.92
C GLN A 52 2.17 -1.47 9.85
N GLU A 53 2.53 -0.72 10.89
CA GLU A 53 2.39 0.73 10.91
C GLU A 53 3.37 1.36 9.91
N GLU A 54 3.04 2.57 9.44
CA GLU A 54 3.79 3.30 8.39
C GLU A 54 3.83 2.65 7.00
N GLU A 55 3.29 1.44 6.84
CA GLU A 55 3.14 0.78 5.55
C GLU A 55 1.83 1.15 4.84
N LEU A 56 1.87 1.08 3.51
CA LEU A 56 0.74 1.39 2.63
C LEU A 56 -0.10 0.14 2.37
N TYR A 57 -1.42 0.28 2.52
CA TYR A 57 -2.38 -0.78 2.26
C TYR A 57 -3.53 -0.26 1.42
N ARG A 58 -4.10 -1.15 0.60
CA ARG A 58 -5.40 -0.96 -0.04
C ARG A 58 -6.45 -1.78 0.69
N PHE A 59 -7.52 -1.11 1.09
CA PHE A 59 -8.69 -1.69 1.72
C PHE A 59 -9.86 -1.68 0.75
N PHE A 60 -10.62 -2.78 0.71
CA PHE A 60 -11.85 -2.90 -0.08
C PHE A 60 -13.02 -3.16 0.85
N GLY A 61 -14.15 -2.48 0.64
CA GLY A 61 -15.27 -2.58 1.55
C GLY A 61 -16.35 -1.53 1.33
N GLU A 62 -16.90 -1.03 2.44
CA GLU A 62 -18.04 -0.12 2.45
C GLU A 62 -17.87 1.02 3.47
N PRO A 63 -18.30 2.26 3.16
CA PRO A 63 -18.43 3.31 4.15
C PRO A 63 -19.55 2.98 5.14
N VAL A 64 -19.31 3.26 6.42
CA VAL A 64 -20.27 3.08 7.51
C VAL A 64 -20.25 4.29 8.43
N VAL A 65 -21.39 4.64 9.02
CA VAL A 65 -21.48 5.78 9.96
C VAL A 65 -21.60 5.26 11.38
N HIS A 66 -20.62 5.58 12.21
CA HIS A 66 -20.66 5.31 13.65
C HIS A 66 -21.36 6.47 14.38
N PRO A 67 -22.38 6.21 15.22
CA PRO A 67 -23.21 7.25 15.83
C PRO A 67 -22.46 8.24 16.74
N LYS A 68 -21.26 7.85 17.23
CA LYS A 68 -20.39 8.70 18.07
C LYS A 68 -19.18 9.30 17.36
N TYR A 69 -18.68 8.62 16.32
CA TYR A 69 -17.35 8.91 15.75
C TYR A 69 -17.42 9.36 14.28
N GLY A 70 -18.62 9.39 13.68
CA GLY A 70 -18.80 9.78 12.30
C GLY A 70 -18.47 8.65 11.33
N GLU A 71 -18.07 9.03 10.13
CA GLU A 71 -17.82 8.12 9.02
C GLU A 71 -16.56 7.27 9.24
N GLN A 72 -16.67 5.99 8.92
CA GLN A 72 -15.62 4.98 9.00
C GLN A 72 -15.69 4.11 7.76
N PHE A 73 -14.64 3.32 7.53
CA PHE A 73 -14.60 2.34 6.46
C PHE A 73 -14.57 0.93 7.05
N LYS A 74 -15.50 0.08 6.63
CA LYS A 74 -15.53 -1.32 7.03
C LYS A 74 -14.91 -2.15 5.92
N ALA A 75 -13.65 -2.54 6.13
CA ALA A 75 -12.89 -3.36 5.20
C ALA A 75 -13.37 -4.81 5.25
N ARG A 76 -13.70 -5.35 4.08
CA ARG A 76 -13.99 -6.77 3.83
C ARG A 76 -12.75 -7.53 3.37
N ALA A 77 -11.88 -6.85 2.62
CA ALA A 77 -10.60 -7.37 2.16
C ALA A 77 -9.55 -6.27 2.21
N TYR A 78 -8.28 -6.68 2.25
CA TYR A 78 -7.15 -5.76 2.21
C TYR A 78 -5.95 -6.44 1.56
N GLN A 79 -5.06 -5.64 0.98
CA GLN A 79 -3.76 -6.07 0.49
C GLN A 79 -2.72 -5.01 0.82
N LYS A 80 -1.47 -5.46 1.01
CA LYS A 80 -0.34 -4.54 1.07
C LYS A 80 -0.23 -3.88 -0.30
N GLU A 81 -0.22 -2.55 -0.31
CA GLU A 81 -0.12 -1.80 -1.56
C GLU A 81 1.35 -1.69 -1.92
N GLN A 82 1.70 -2.17 -3.10
CA GLN A 82 3.02 -1.93 -3.65
C GLN A 82 3.05 -0.53 -4.27
N PRO A 83 4.20 0.16 -4.27
CA PRO A 83 4.34 1.37 -5.06
C PRO A 83 4.07 1.05 -6.53
N THR A 84 3.01 1.58 -7.12
CA THR A 84 2.72 1.44 -8.55
C THR A 84 3.10 2.68 -9.35
N SER A 85 3.25 3.82 -8.68
CA SER A 85 3.72 5.03 -9.33
C SER A 85 5.21 4.93 -9.65
N GLU A 86 5.62 5.51 -10.77
CA GLU A 86 7.02 5.55 -11.22
C GLU A 86 7.96 6.05 -10.11
N ASN A 87 7.62 7.19 -9.48
CA ASN A 87 8.39 7.73 -8.35
C ASN A 87 8.40 6.81 -7.13
N GLY A 88 7.28 6.14 -6.85
CA GLY A 88 7.19 5.18 -5.75
C GLY A 88 8.07 3.96 -5.99
N LEU A 89 8.08 3.46 -7.24
CA LEU A 89 8.92 2.36 -7.67
C LEU A 89 10.40 2.75 -7.60
N ILE A 90 10.77 3.94 -8.08
CA ILE A 90 12.14 4.45 -8.01
C ILE A 90 12.62 4.50 -6.56
N HIS A 91 11.83 5.12 -5.67
CA HIS A 91 12.17 5.23 -4.27
C HIS A 91 12.32 3.86 -3.58
N TYR A 92 11.42 2.93 -3.88
CA TYR A 92 11.43 1.60 -3.29
C TYR A 92 12.63 0.78 -3.78
N LEU A 93 12.91 0.80 -5.09
CA LEU A 93 14.07 0.14 -5.67
C LEU A 93 15.38 0.77 -5.20
N SER A 94 15.43 2.07 -4.95
CA SER A 94 16.62 2.73 -4.39
C SER A 94 16.73 2.65 -2.86
N SER A 95 15.82 1.94 -2.20
CA SER A 95 15.82 1.80 -0.73
C SER A 95 16.80 0.71 -0.28
N ASP A 96 17.00 0.63 1.04
CA ASP A 96 17.82 -0.41 1.68
C ASP A 96 17.33 -1.84 1.41
N THR A 97 16.12 -2.00 0.87
CA THR A 97 15.57 -3.29 0.42
C THR A 97 16.40 -3.88 -0.72
N PHE A 98 17.00 -3.05 -1.58
CA PHE A 98 17.81 -3.49 -2.72
C PHE A 98 19.21 -2.86 -2.65
N PRO A 99 20.09 -3.39 -1.79
CA PRO A 99 21.45 -2.88 -1.66
C PRO A 99 22.19 -2.95 -3.00
N GLY A 100 22.72 -1.82 -3.45
CA GLY A 100 23.42 -1.67 -4.73
C GLY A 100 22.58 -1.03 -5.85
N ILE A 101 21.27 -0.84 -5.65
CA ILE A 101 20.44 -0.07 -6.58
C ILE A 101 20.38 1.38 -6.10
N GLY A 102 21.08 2.27 -6.81
CA GLY A 102 20.97 3.72 -6.61
C GLY A 102 19.79 4.31 -7.39
N GLN A 103 19.40 5.56 -7.07
CA GLN A 103 18.29 6.26 -7.71
C GLN A 103 18.34 6.21 -9.26
N LYS A 104 19.50 6.46 -9.88
CA LYS A 104 19.64 6.40 -11.35
C LYS A 104 19.44 5.01 -11.94
N THR A 105 19.78 3.97 -11.19
CA THR A 105 19.56 2.58 -11.62
C THR A 105 18.09 2.24 -11.45
N ALA A 106 17.46 2.68 -10.36
CA ALA A 106 16.04 2.54 -10.13
C ALA A 106 15.19 3.23 -11.21
N GLU A 107 15.53 4.46 -11.62
CA GLU A 107 14.92 5.16 -12.76
C GLU A 107 14.94 4.31 -14.04
N LYS A 108 16.12 3.81 -14.43
CA LYS A 108 16.26 2.94 -15.60
C LYS A 108 15.45 1.64 -15.51
N ILE A 109 15.39 1.05 -14.31
CA ILE A 109 14.61 -0.16 -14.06
C ILE A 109 13.14 0.10 -14.32
N VAL A 110 12.61 1.19 -13.78
CA VAL A 110 11.20 1.55 -13.95
C VAL A 110 10.89 1.95 -15.38
N ASP A 111 11.80 2.68 -16.06
CA ASP A 111 11.69 3.00 -17.49
C ASP A 111 11.59 1.74 -18.37
N LEU A 112 12.36 0.69 -18.04
CA LEU A 112 12.43 -0.54 -18.83
C LEU A 112 11.31 -1.53 -18.50
N LEU A 113 10.99 -1.69 -17.21
CA LEU A 113 10.08 -2.73 -16.74
C LEU A 113 8.65 -2.24 -16.50
N GLY A 114 8.46 -0.92 -16.41
CA GLY A 114 7.19 -0.25 -16.14
C GLY A 114 6.70 -0.46 -14.71
N GLU A 115 5.39 -0.28 -14.52
CA GLU A 115 4.74 -0.34 -13.21
C GLU A 115 4.88 -1.71 -12.51
N GLY A 116 5.12 -2.78 -13.27
CA GLY A 116 5.37 -4.14 -12.77
C GLY A 116 6.84 -4.46 -12.51
N ALA A 117 7.71 -3.46 -12.34
CA ALA A 117 9.14 -3.67 -12.13
C ALA A 117 9.44 -4.54 -10.90
N ILE A 118 8.76 -4.28 -9.78
CA ILE A 118 8.97 -5.03 -8.53
C ILE A 118 8.64 -6.51 -8.74
N ASP A 119 7.46 -6.82 -9.26
CA ASP A 119 7.01 -8.21 -9.45
C ASP A 119 7.97 -8.98 -10.37
N LYS A 120 8.39 -8.37 -11.48
CA LYS A 120 9.37 -8.99 -12.40
C LYS A 120 10.72 -9.26 -11.74
N ILE A 121 11.20 -8.38 -10.86
CA ILE A 121 12.47 -8.57 -10.15
C ILE A 121 12.36 -9.66 -9.09
N LEU A 122 11.22 -9.75 -8.40
CA LEU A 122 10.96 -10.77 -7.39
C LEU A 122 10.83 -12.17 -8.03
N ASP A 123 10.18 -12.26 -9.20
CA ASP A 123 10.03 -13.50 -9.95
C ASP A 123 11.33 -13.91 -10.67
N GLU A 124 12.03 -12.95 -11.28
CA GLU A 124 13.24 -13.18 -12.05
C GLU A 124 14.33 -12.12 -11.74
N PRO A 125 15.16 -12.35 -10.71
CA PRO A 125 16.23 -11.42 -10.33
C PRO A 125 17.27 -11.17 -11.44
N THR A 126 17.43 -12.11 -12.38
CA THR A 126 18.36 -12.01 -13.52
C THR A 126 17.99 -10.89 -14.50
N VAL A 127 16.75 -10.36 -14.46
CA VAL A 127 16.34 -9.21 -15.27
C VAL A 127 17.17 -7.96 -14.91
N LEU A 128 17.67 -7.86 -13.68
CA LEU A 128 18.58 -6.77 -13.27
C LEU A 128 19.94 -6.84 -13.97
N GLU A 129 20.41 -8.02 -14.36
CA GLU A 129 21.68 -8.18 -15.10
C GLU A 129 21.60 -7.60 -16.52
N GLN A 130 20.39 -7.57 -17.09
CA GLN A 130 20.13 -6.97 -18.40
C GLN A 130 20.20 -5.44 -18.37
N ILE A 131 20.11 -4.85 -17.18
CA ILE A 131 20.12 -3.40 -16.98
C ILE A 131 21.58 -2.97 -16.82
N SER A 132 22.22 -2.76 -17.98
CA SER A 132 23.62 -2.35 -18.11
C SER A 132 23.94 -1.11 -17.26
N GLY A 133 24.81 -1.29 -16.26
CA GLY A 133 25.27 -0.22 -15.36
C GLY A 133 25.69 -0.65 -13.95
N LEU A 134 25.52 -1.92 -13.56
CA LEU A 134 26.07 -2.48 -12.32
C LEU A 134 27.56 -2.83 -12.52
N ASN A 135 28.43 -1.83 -12.43
CA ASN A 135 29.89 -2.02 -12.30
C ASN A 135 30.44 -0.98 -11.31
#